data_AF-A0A3T0TTF6-F1
#
_entry.id   AF-A0A3T0TTF6-F1
#
_cell.length_a   1.000
_cell.length_b   1.000
_cell.length_c   1.000
_cell.angle_alpha   90.00
_cell.angle_beta   90.00
_cell.angle_gamma   90.00
#
_symmetry.space_group_name_H-M   'P 1'
#
loop_
_entity.id
_entity.type
_entity.pdbx_description
1 polymer ?
#
loop_
_entity_poly.entity_id
_entity_poly.type
_entity_poly.pdbx_seq_one_letter_code
_entity_poly.pdbx_strand_id
1 'polypeptide(L)'
;MTKEIILGIDLGTTNSAVSIVENGQPKVLENPNGKRTTPSVVAFKNNERIVGEAAKRQLETNPDSISSIKRLMGSSETVKINKKEYKPEEISAMVLSYMKEYAEKKIGSTVKKAVITVPAYFDNAQREATKNAGIIAGLDVVRIINEPTAAALAFGLDKSKDENHKILVFDLGGGTFDVSILEMENGTFEVLSTSGDNHLGGDDWDHRIVDWLIEKIKNKYNFNAENDKMAMARLKEEAERAKIALSESMVANISLPFLAMNENGPINVELELKRSEFEAMTSDLLEKTKKPLLDALSQAKLSWNDITEVLLVGGSTRMPAVQKIVSEVTGKKPNNSINPDEVVSVGAAIQGAILAGDIQDVLLLDVTPLTLGIVVEGDIVAPLIPRNTTIPVTRSQIFSTAADNQTSVSIVVTQGERQMAQDNKFLGRFDLTGIQPAPRGIPQIEVSFSIDVNGITKVTAKDKKTNQEQSITIQNTSSLSKEDVEKMVQEAELNREADKKKRHEVEITVRAEQLIHELDKTLNSEEAKKLPETQLAEVKKEKEEIEKLLNDKDYDNLEKKVNEFEQKMQQAMEFMKKQQQSQNKEKTEDKDNQTN
;
A
#
# COMPACT_ATOMS: atom_id res chain seq x y z
N MET A 1 15.14 26.13 8.87
CA MET A 1 14.13 25.51 7.99
C MET A 1 13.91 24.10 8.50
N THR A 2 12.68 23.74 8.87
CA THR A 2 12.34 22.36 9.20
C THR A 2 12.63 21.50 7.97
N LYS A 3 13.38 20.42 8.17
CA LYS A 3 13.80 19.52 7.09
C LYS A 3 12.55 18.89 6.47
N GLU A 4 12.48 18.86 5.15
CA GLU A 4 11.32 18.31 4.44
C GLU A 4 11.30 16.79 4.62
N ILE A 5 10.26 16.27 5.28
CA ILE A 5 10.09 14.83 5.53
C ILE A 5 9.54 14.18 4.27
N ILE A 6 10.16 13.07 3.84
CA ILE A 6 9.69 12.23 2.75
C ILE A 6 9.19 10.91 3.37
N LEU A 7 7.93 10.56 3.14
CA LEU A 7 7.38 9.29 3.63
C LEU A 7 7.94 8.13 2.82
N GLY A 8 8.35 7.06 3.49
CA GLY A 8 8.53 5.75 2.88
C GLY A 8 7.28 4.93 3.05
N ILE A 9 6.55 4.67 1.96
CA ILE A 9 5.28 3.95 2.01
C ILE A 9 5.45 2.60 1.32
N ASP A 10 5.23 1.53 2.09
CA ASP A 10 4.94 0.22 1.55
C ASP A 10 3.44 0.10 1.27
N LEU A 11 3.05 0.11 -0.01
CA LEU A 11 1.67 -0.07 -0.43
C LEU A 11 1.46 -1.54 -0.80
N GLY A 12 1.23 -2.42 0.17
CA GLY A 12 1.08 -3.86 -0.09
C GLY A 12 -0.34 -4.29 -0.47
N THR A 13 -0.47 -5.50 -1.03
CA THR A 13 -1.77 -6.08 -1.43
C THR A 13 -2.72 -6.27 -0.25
N THR A 14 -2.21 -6.79 0.87
CA THR A 14 -3.01 -7.10 2.06
C THR A 14 -2.84 -6.05 3.15
N ASN A 15 -1.61 -5.60 3.38
CA ASN A 15 -1.27 -4.61 4.39
C ASN A 15 -0.33 -3.56 3.77
N SER A 16 -0.43 -2.35 4.26
CA SER A 16 0.47 -1.24 3.95
C SER A 16 1.16 -0.76 5.21
N ALA A 17 2.35 -0.19 5.08
CA ALA A 17 3.12 0.38 6.18
C ALA A 17 3.73 1.73 5.77
N VAL A 18 3.93 2.62 6.73
CA VAL A 18 4.56 3.92 6.48
C VAL A 18 5.66 4.18 7.50
N SER A 19 6.80 4.63 6.99
CA SER A 19 7.99 4.94 7.76
C SER A 19 8.50 6.34 7.41
N ILE A 20 9.27 6.90 8.33
CA ILE A 20 10.04 8.13 8.14
C ILE A 20 11.47 7.90 8.59
N VAL A 21 12.37 8.79 8.19
CA VAL A 21 13.70 8.89 8.80
C VAL A 21 13.71 10.11 9.71
N GLU A 22 13.97 9.89 10.99
CA GLU A 22 14.05 10.91 12.02
C GLU A 22 15.43 10.83 12.66
N ASN A 23 16.20 11.93 12.61
CA ASN A 23 17.58 11.98 13.12
C ASN A 23 18.51 10.89 12.54
N GLY A 24 18.36 10.59 11.25
CA GLY A 24 19.15 9.57 10.55
C GLY A 24 18.75 8.13 10.85
N GLN A 25 17.71 7.91 11.67
CA GLN A 25 17.22 6.59 12.02
C GLN A 25 15.83 6.36 11.41
N PRO A 26 15.60 5.24 10.72
CA PRO A 26 14.27 4.91 10.21
C PRO A 26 13.31 4.53 11.34
N LYS A 27 12.06 4.94 11.21
CA LYS A 27 11.00 4.71 12.19
C LYS A 27 9.68 4.43 11.48
N VAL A 28 9.12 3.26 11.72
CA VAL A 28 7.76 2.91 11.29
C VAL A 28 6.75 3.63 12.17
N LEU A 29 5.73 4.22 11.55
CA LEU A 29 4.68 4.93 12.23
C LEU A 29 3.50 4.00 12.48
N GLU A 30 2.97 4.04 13.71
CA GLU A 30 1.74 3.32 14.03
C GLU A 30 0.53 4.02 13.42
N ASN A 31 -0.48 3.25 13.04
CA ASN A 31 -1.80 3.76 12.71
C ASN A 31 -2.57 4.15 13.98
N PRO A 32 -3.77 4.75 13.85
CA PRO A 32 -4.60 5.15 14.99
C PRO A 32 -5.00 4.01 15.95
N ASN A 33 -4.87 2.74 15.53
CA ASN A 33 -5.14 1.56 16.36
C ASN A 33 -3.89 1.01 17.07
N GLY A 34 -2.75 1.72 17.00
CA GLY A 34 -1.49 1.30 17.61
C GLY A 34 -0.78 0.15 16.87
N LYS A 35 -1.17 -0.15 15.63
CA LYS A 35 -0.51 -1.16 14.78
C LYS A 35 0.46 -0.50 13.81
N ARG A 36 1.58 -1.17 13.51
CA ARG A 36 2.62 -0.66 12.58
C ARG A 36 2.32 -0.95 11.11
N THR A 37 1.30 -1.75 10.84
CA THR A 37 0.74 -2.01 9.51
C THR A 37 -0.74 -1.65 9.50
N THR A 38 -1.25 -1.31 8.32
CA THR A 38 -2.64 -0.96 8.06
C THR A 38 -3.19 -1.86 6.98
N PRO A 39 -4.30 -2.59 7.20
CA PRO A 39 -4.92 -3.39 6.15
C PRO A 39 -5.25 -2.53 4.91
N SER A 40 -4.90 -3.03 3.72
CA SER A 40 -5.18 -2.39 2.44
C SER A 40 -6.64 -2.64 2.03
N VAL A 41 -7.57 -2.19 2.88
CA VAL A 41 -9.02 -2.40 2.76
C VAL A 41 -9.73 -1.06 2.83
N VAL A 42 -10.67 -0.86 1.93
CA VAL A 42 -11.55 0.33 1.86
C VAL A 42 -12.99 -0.14 1.89
N ALA A 43 -13.82 0.48 2.74
CA ALA A 43 -15.25 0.24 2.80
C ALA A 43 -16.02 1.55 2.78
N PHE A 44 -17.24 1.52 2.24
CA PHE A 44 -18.17 2.65 2.32
C PHE A 44 -19.39 2.26 3.14
N LYS A 45 -19.82 3.14 4.04
CA LYS A 45 -21.04 2.96 4.83
C LYS A 45 -21.72 4.31 5.01
N ASN A 46 -22.99 4.46 4.63
CA ASN A 46 -23.73 5.74 4.72
C ASN A 46 -22.99 6.92 4.06
N ASN A 47 -22.33 6.69 2.92
CA ASN A 47 -21.44 7.67 2.25
C ASN A 47 -20.24 8.12 3.09
N GLU A 48 -19.88 7.39 4.14
CA GLU A 48 -18.64 7.56 4.88
C GLU A 48 -17.62 6.53 4.36
N ARG A 49 -16.40 7.02 4.11
CA ARG A 49 -15.28 6.19 3.71
C ARG A 49 -14.56 5.69 4.96
N ILE A 50 -14.31 4.39 5.00
CA ILE A 50 -13.66 3.69 6.10
C ILE A 50 -12.45 2.96 5.50
N VAL A 51 -11.29 3.06 6.15
CA VAL A 51 -10.04 2.47 5.65
C VAL A 51 -9.34 1.71 6.79
N GLY A 52 -8.60 0.66 6.45
CA GLY A 52 -7.79 -0.10 7.41
C GLY A 52 -8.59 -1.13 8.20
N GLU A 53 -8.24 -1.30 9.47
CA GLU A 53 -8.87 -2.29 10.38
C GLU A 53 -10.39 -2.14 10.47
N ALA A 54 -10.89 -0.91 10.52
CA ALA A 54 -12.32 -0.65 10.59
C ALA A 54 -13.05 -1.10 9.32
N ALA A 55 -12.41 -1.03 8.16
CA ALA A 55 -12.93 -1.56 6.90
C ALA A 55 -12.79 -3.09 6.85
N LYS A 56 -11.66 -3.64 7.30
CA LYS A 56 -11.41 -5.10 7.36
C LYS A 56 -12.51 -5.81 8.16
N ARG A 57 -12.90 -5.28 9.33
CA ARG A 57 -13.98 -5.84 10.17
C ARG A 57 -15.36 -5.86 9.52
N GLN A 58 -15.54 -5.13 8.42
CA GLN A 58 -16.82 -5.02 7.72
C GLN A 58 -16.85 -5.86 6.44
N LEU A 59 -15.73 -6.46 6.01
CA LEU A 59 -15.66 -7.26 4.78
C LEU A 59 -16.75 -8.35 4.71
N GLU A 60 -17.09 -8.95 5.85
CA GLU A 60 -18.11 -10.01 5.91
C GLU A 60 -19.55 -9.51 5.76
N THR A 61 -19.85 -8.29 6.24
CA THR A 61 -21.22 -7.80 6.41
C THR A 61 -21.55 -6.61 5.52
N ASN A 62 -20.54 -5.98 4.93
CA ASN A 62 -20.68 -4.82 4.07
C ASN A 62 -20.22 -5.14 2.64
N PRO A 63 -21.15 -5.29 1.68
CA PRO A 63 -20.82 -5.58 0.29
C PRO A 63 -20.07 -4.43 -0.40
N ASP A 64 -20.07 -3.23 0.19
CA ASP A 64 -19.35 -2.05 -0.30
C ASP A 64 -17.93 -1.97 0.29
N SER A 65 -17.28 -3.12 0.47
CA SER A 65 -15.90 -3.25 0.97
C SER A 65 -15.00 -3.91 -0.09
N ILE A 66 -13.80 -3.36 -0.28
CA ILE A 66 -12.80 -3.82 -1.26
C ILE A 66 -11.47 -4.09 -0.56
N SER A 67 -10.86 -5.23 -0.88
CA SER A 67 -9.51 -5.65 -0.49
C SER A 67 -8.73 -6.11 -1.72
N SER A 68 -7.41 -6.34 -1.57
CA SER A 68 -6.53 -6.87 -2.62
C SER A 68 -6.53 -6.08 -3.93
N ILE A 69 -6.88 -4.79 -3.90
CA ILE A 69 -6.99 -3.94 -5.10
C ILE A 69 -5.67 -3.84 -5.87
N LYS A 70 -4.52 -4.03 -5.19
CA LYS A 70 -3.19 -4.00 -5.80
C LYS A 70 -3.04 -5.00 -6.96
N ARG A 71 -3.77 -6.14 -6.92
CA ARG A 71 -3.78 -7.13 -8.03
C ARG A 71 -4.41 -6.59 -9.32
N LEU A 72 -5.21 -5.51 -9.24
CA LEU A 72 -5.86 -4.88 -10.41
C LEU A 72 -5.11 -3.63 -10.90
N MET A 73 -4.02 -3.23 -10.24
CA MET A 73 -3.26 -2.02 -10.62
C MET A 73 -2.73 -2.14 -12.05
N GLY A 74 -2.86 -1.08 -12.84
CA GLY A 74 -2.46 -1.06 -14.25
C GLY A 74 -3.41 -1.81 -15.20
N SER A 75 -4.52 -2.39 -14.70
CA SER A 75 -5.57 -2.98 -15.54
C SER A 75 -6.61 -1.95 -15.97
N SER A 76 -7.46 -2.30 -16.94
CA SER A 76 -8.62 -1.50 -17.33
C SER A 76 -9.84 -1.70 -16.41
N GLU A 77 -9.77 -2.67 -15.50
CA GLU A 77 -10.90 -3.06 -14.65
C GLU A 77 -11.33 -1.94 -13.69
N THR A 78 -12.58 -2.01 -13.24
CA THR A 78 -13.13 -1.12 -12.22
C THR A 78 -13.80 -1.96 -11.15
N VAL A 79 -13.85 -1.41 -9.94
CA VAL A 79 -14.60 -2.00 -8.83
C VAL A 79 -15.80 -1.12 -8.51
N LYS A 80 -16.96 -1.74 -8.31
CA LYS A 80 -18.20 -1.02 -8.01
C LYS A 80 -18.42 -0.98 -6.51
N ILE A 81 -18.46 0.23 -5.94
CA ILE A 81 -18.72 0.47 -4.52
C ILE A 81 -19.76 1.57 -4.38
N ASN A 82 -20.79 1.36 -3.56
CA ASN A 82 -21.84 2.36 -3.30
C ASN A 82 -22.45 2.90 -4.61
N LYS A 83 -22.71 2.00 -5.57
CA LYS A 83 -23.23 2.28 -6.92
C LYS A 83 -22.33 3.15 -7.82
N LYS A 84 -21.14 3.56 -7.38
CA LYS A 84 -20.12 4.23 -8.20
C LYS A 84 -19.06 3.22 -8.64
N GLU A 85 -18.51 3.40 -9.84
CA GLU A 85 -17.34 2.67 -10.31
C GLU A 85 -16.08 3.43 -9.94
N TYR A 86 -15.10 2.71 -9.41
CA TYR A 86 -13.80 3.23 -9.04
C TYR A 86 -12.71 2.47 -9.77
N LYS A 87 -11.67 3.21 -10.15
CA LYS A 87 -10.43 2.66 -10.67
C LYS A 87 -9.54 2.17 -9.52
N PRO A 88 -8.69 1.15 -9.76
CA PRO A 88 -7.74 0.65 -8.75
C PRO A 88 -6.88 1.74 -8.10
N GLU A 89 -6.49 2.74 -8.89
CA GLU A 89 -5.72 3.90 -8.46
C GLU A 89 -6.47 4.76 -7.43
N GLU A 90 -7.78 4.94 -7.61
CA GLU A 90 -8.61 5.72 -6.68
C GLU A 90 -8.71 5.01 -5.32
N ILE A 91 -8.96 3.71 -5.32
CA ILE A 91 -9.04 2.92 -4.07
C ILE A 91 -7.69 2.89 -3.36
N SER A 92 -6.59 2.69 -4.11
CA SER A 92 -5.24 2.75 -3.55
C SER A 92 -4.91 4.14 -3.00
N ALA A 93 -5.36 5.21 -3.66
CA ALA A 93 -5.21 6.58 -3.18
C ALA A 93 -5.95 6.82 -1.87
N MET A 94 -7.08 6.15 -1.61
CA MET A 94 -7.77 6.20 -0.32
C MET A 94 -6.94 5.58 0.80
N VAL A 95 -6.25 4.46 0.54
CA VAL A 95 -5.31 3.84 1.48
C VAL A 95 -4.11 4.76 1.74
N LEU A 96 -3.51 5.31 0.68
CA LEU A 96 -2.39 6.25 0.77
C LEU A 96 -2.77 7.54 1.52
N SER A 97 -3.96 8.11 1.27
CA SER A 97 -4.47 9.29 1.97
C SER A 97 -4.65 9.01 3.45
N TYR A 98 -5.22 7.86 3.81
CA TYR A 98 -5.36 7.46 5.22
C TYR A 98 -4.00 7.34 5.92
N MET A 99 -3.00 6.76 5.25
CA MET A 99 -1.64 6.66 5.78
C MET A 99 -0.96 8.02 5.94
N LYS A 100 -1.10 8.89 4.94
CA LYS A 100 -0.63 10.27 5.00
C LYS A 100 -1.25 11.01 6.19
N GLU A 101 -2.56 10.91 6.38
CA GLU A 101 -3.29 11.62 7.43
C GLU A 101 -2.81 11.25 8.85
N TYR A 102 -2.64 9.96 9.14
CA TYR A 102 -2.13 9.57 10.46
C TYR A 102 -0.63 9.84 10.62
N ALA A 103 0.14 9.81 9.53
CA ALA A 103 1.55 10.21 9.54
C ALA A 103 1.69 11.70 9.88
N GLU A 104 0.93 12.58 9.21
CA GLU A 104 0.90 14.02 9.49
C GLU A 104 0.51 14.32 10.94
N LYS A 105 -0.46 13.60 11.49
CA LYS A 105 -0.85 13.74 12.91
C LYS A 105 0.27 13.36 13.87
N LYS A 106 1.01 12.28 13.60
CA LYS A 106 2.14 11.85 14.43
C LYS A 106 3.35 12.77 14.30
N ILE A 107 3.59 13.31 13.10
CA ILE A 107 4.71 14.22 12.82
C ILE A 107 4.41 15.64 13.35
N GLY A 108 3.14 16.05 13.35
CA GLY A 108 2.72 17.40 13.72
C GLY A 108 2.88 18.44 12.60
N SER A 109 3.11 18.00 11.35
CA SER A 109 3.22 18.87 10.18
C SER A 109 2.70 18.19 8.93
N THR A 110 2.28 18.99 7.93
CA THR A 110 1.86 18.48 6.62
C THR A 110 3.01 17.85 5.86
N VAL A 111 2.77 16.73 5.17
CA VAL A 111 3.76 16.02 4.37
C VAL A 111 3.34 16.00 2.91
N LYS A 112 4.26 16.36 2.02
CA LYS A 112 3.98 16.47 0.58
C LYS A 112 4.64 15.40 -0.27
N LYS A 113 5.76 14.82 0.16
CA LYS A 113 6.58 13.92 -0.66
C LYS A 113 6.54 12.49 -0.13
N ALA A 114 6.58 11.53 -1.06
CA ALA A 114 6.69 10.12 -0.71
C ALA A 114 7.54 9.34 -1.71
N VAL A 115 8.21 8.31 -1.19
CA VAL A 115 8.70 7.17 -1.94
C VAL A 115 7.67 6.05 -1.74
N ILE A 116 7.16 5.48 -2.82
CA ILE A 116 6.15 4.41 -2.76
C ILE A 116 6.72 3.13 -3.37
N THR A 117 6.50 2.00 -2.71
CA THR A 117 7.01 0.71 -3.16
C THR A 117 6.11 0.03 -4.21
N VAL A 118 6.73 -0.80 -5.04
CA VAL A 118 6.06 -1.71 -5.98
C VAL A 118 6.82 -3.05 -6.04
N PRO A 119 6.15 -4.15 -6.40
CA PRO A 119 6.81 -5.42 -6.70
C PRO A 119 7.88 -5.23 -7.77
N ALA A 120 9.00 -5.94 -7.67
CA ALA A 120 10.11 -5.78 -8.62
C ALA A 120 9.67 -6.15 -10.06
N TYR A 121 8.80 -7.15 -10.16
CA TYR A 121 8.28 -7.64 -11.44
C TYR A 121 7.09 -6.84 -11.98
N PHE A 122 6.70 -5.73 -11.35
CA PHE A 122 5.69 -4.81 -11.90
C PHE A 122 6.14 -4.23 -13.23
N ASP A 123 5.23 -4.25 -14.20
CA ASP A 123 5.42 -3.60 -15.49
C ASP A 123 5.14 -2.08 -15.42
N ASN A 124 5.42 -1.38 -16.52
CA ASN A 124 5.30 0.07 -16.57
C ASN A 124 3.88 0.60 -16.27
N ALA A 125 2.82 -0.12 -16.67
CA ALA A 125 1.45 0.32 -16.44
C ALA A 125 1.10 0.27 -14.95
N GLN A 126 1.56 -0.77 -14.26
CA GLN A 126 1.32 -0.95 -12.82
C GLN A 126 2.12 0.07 -11.99
N ARG A 127 3.36 0.39 -12.41
CA ARG A 127 4.20 1.44 -11.81
C ARG A 127 3.56 2.82 -11.94
N GLU A 128 3.12 3.18 -13.14
CA GLU A 128 2.43 4.46 -13.38
C GLU A 128 1.10 4.55 -12.63
N ALA A 129 0.29 3.47 -12.59
CA ALA A 129 -0.93 3.42 -11.81
C ALA A 129 -0.66 3.68 -10.31
N THR A 130 0.41 3.10 -9.76
CA THR A 130 0.81 3.30 -8.36
C THR A 130 1.26 4.75 -8.10
N LYS A 131 2.03 5.32 -9.03
CA LYS A 131 2.41 6.74 -8.98
C LYS A 131 1.19 7.65 -9.01
N ASN A 132 0.23 7.38 -9.91
CA ASN A 132 -1.01 8.13 -10.00
C ASN A 132 -1.84 8.03 -8.71
N ALA A 133 -1.92 6.85 -8.08
CA ALA A 133 -2.56 6.71 -6.78
C ALA A 133 -1.92 7.63 -5.71
N GLY A 134 -0.59 7.77 -5.72
CA GLY A 134 0.12 8.73 -4.86
C GLY A 134 -0.26 10.18 -5.15
N ILE A 135 -0.32 10.57 -6.44
CA ILE A 135 -0.73 11.90 -6.86
C ILE A 135 -2.16 12.21 -6.42
N ILE A 136 -3.11 11.27 -6.63
CA ILE A 136 -4.51 11.39 -6.20
C ILE A 136 -4.62 11.52 -4.67
N ALA A 137 -3.74 10.84 -3.92
CA ALA A 137 -3.65 10.98 -2.46
C ALA A 137 -3.04 12.32 -1.99
N GLY A 138 -2.61 13.19 -2.92
CA GLY A 138 -1.97 14.47 -2.64
C GLY A 138 -0.51 14.33 -2.21
N LEU A 139 0.20 13.33 -2.75
CA LEU A 139 1.64 13.12 -2.55
C LEU A 139 2.39 13.39 -3.88
N ASP A 140 3.46 14.16 -3.79
CA ASP A 140 4.52 14.24 -4.79
C ASP A 140 5.38 12.96 -4.68
N VAL A 141 5.17 12.04 -5.62
CA VAL A 141 5.87 10.75 -5.65
C VAL A 141 7.26 10.95 -6.24
N VAL A 142 8.24 11.20 -5.37
CA VAL A 142 9.61 11.51 -5.77
C VAL A 142 10.39 10.29 -6.30
N ARG A 143 9.94 9.08 -5.94
CA ARG A 143 10.50 7.82 -6.43
C ARG A 143 9.48 6.68 -6.27
N ILE A 144 9.43 5.83 -7.28
CA ILE A 144 8.91 4.46 -7.14
C ILE A 144 10.11 3.54 -6.92
N ILE A 145 10.09 2.73 -5.86
CA ILE A 145 11.17 1.79 -5.52
C ILE A 145 10.66 0.36 -5.52
N ASN A 146 11.50 -0.57 -5.97
CA ASN A 146 11.18 -2.00 -5.91
C ASN A 146 11.20 -2.50 -4.45
N GLU A 147 10.23 -3.33 -4.07
CA GLU A 147 10.10 -3.88 -2.71
C GLU A 147 11.36 -4.63 -2.25
N PRO A 148 11.96 -5.54 -3.05
CA PRO A 148 13.20 -6.21 -2.66
C PRO A 148 14.39 -5.26 -2.52
N THR A 149 14.44 -4.22 -3.36
CA THR A 149 15.48 -3.19 -3.30
C THR A 149 15.37 -2.36 -2.02
N ALA A 150 14.14 -1.99 -1.64
CA ALA A 150 13.89 -1.32 -0.37
C ALA A 150 14.30 -2.21 0.81
N ALA A 151 13.95 -3.50 0.78
CA ALA A 151 14.32 -4.42 1.83
C ALA A 151 15.85 -4.56 1.98
N ALA A 152 16.58 -4.62 0.86
CA ALA A 152 18.04 -4.66 0.86
C ALA A 152 18.66 -3.37 1.40
N LEU A 153 18.14 -2.19 1.02
CA LEU A 153 18.58 -0.90 1.59
C LEU A 153 18.42 -0.87 3.12
N ALA A 154 17.28 -1.34 3.62
CA ALA A 154 17.02 -1.39 5.05
C ALA A 154 17.97 -2.34 5.79
N PHE A 155 18.24 -3.52 5.22
CA PHE A 155 19.19 -4.47 5.80
C PHE A 155 20.63 -3.95 5.77
N GLY A 156 20.99 -3.27 4.69
CA GLY A 156 22.37 -2.92 4.39
C GLY A 156 22.90 -1.63 5.01
N LEU A 157 22.01 -0.76 5.53
CA LEU A 157 22.40 0.54 6.05
C LEU A 157 23.40 0.46 7.23
N ASP A 158 23.23 -0.54 8.09
CA ASP A 158 24.06 -0.74 9.30
C ASP A 158 25.23 -1.72 9.08
N LYS A 159 25.44 -2.20 7.85
CA LYS A 159 26.51 -3.15 7.52
C LYS A 159 27.83 -2.44 7.22
N SER A 160 28.93 -3.15 7.43
CA SER A 160 30.26 -2.65 7.08
C SER A 160 30.32 -2.35 5.58
N LYS A 161 30.73 -1.13 5.22
CA LYS A 161 30.87 -0.73 3.80
C LYS A 161 32.00 -1.46 3.08
N ASP A 162 32.96 -2.01 3.83
CA ASP A 162 34.16 -2.67 3.32
C ASP A 162 33.95 -4.16 2.99
N GLU A 163 32.79 -4.73 3.34
CA GLU A 163 32.43 -6.11 3.04
C GLU A 163 31.53 -6.17 1.80
N ASN A 164 31.89 -7.03 0.83
CA ASN A 164 31.01 -7.33 -0.28
C ASN A 164 29.94 -8.33 0.19
N HIS A 165 28.68 -7.89 0.17
CA HIS A 165 27.53 -8.73 0.49
C HIS A 165 26.70 -8.99 -0.75
N LYS A 166 26.60 -10.27 -1.14
CA LYS A 166 25.60 -10.73 -2.11
C LYS A 166 24.39 -11.26 -1.38
N ILE A 167 23.24 -10.62 -1.58
CA ILE A 167 22.04 -10.86 -0.80
C ILE A 167 20.96 -11.38 -1.74
N LEU A 168 20.30 -12.47 -1.34
CA LEU A 168 19.05 -12.89 -1.95
C LEU A 168 17.89 -12.36 -1.10
N VAL A 169 17.00 -11.61 -1.71
CA VAL A 169 15.72 -11.20 -1.11
C VAL A 169 14.63 -12.06 -1.71
N PHE A 170 13.95 -12.83 -0.85
CA PHE A 170 12.78 -13.63 -1.19
C PHE A 170 11.54 -12.96 -0.58
N ASP A 171 10.75 -12.29 -1.41
CA ASP A 171 9.58 -11.54 -1.01
C ASP A 171 8.30 -12.27 -1.44
N LEU A 172 7.59 -12.87 -0.48
CA LEU A 172 6.31 -13.53 -0.72
C LEU A 172 5.22 -12.83 0.09
N GLY A 173 4.54 -11.90 -0.57
CA GLY A 173 3.46 -11.11 0.00
C GLY A 173 2.11 -11.82 -0.05
N GLY A 174 1.03 -11.04 0.04
CA GLY A 174 -0.35 -11.53 -0.15
C GLY A 174 -0.76 -11.67 -1.61
N GLY A 175 -0.16 -10.87 -2.49
CA GLY A 175 -0.52 -10.79 -3.91
C GLY A 175 0.54 -11.26 -4.90
N THR A 176 1.79 -11.03 -4.55
CA THR A 176 2.94 -11.08 -5.46
C THR A 176 4.09 -11.83 -4.82
N PHE A 177 4.94 -12.39 -5.69
CA PHE A 177 6.15 -13.08 -5.32
C PHE A 177 7.32 -12.49 -6.12
N ASP A 178 8.34 -11.99 -5.43
CA ASP A 178 9.56 -11.49 -6.05
C ASP A 178 10.80 -12.19 -5.44
N VAL A 179 11.80 -12.40 -6.29
CA VAL A 179 13.15 -12.79 -5.90
C VAL A 179 14.12 -11.81 -6.54
N SER A 180 14.98 -11.20 -5.74
CA SER A 180 16.05 -10.35 -6.25
C SER A 180 17.39 -10.74 -5.63
N ILE A 181 18.43 -10.72 -6.44
CA ILE A 181 19.80 -10.86 -5.98
C ILE A 181 20.48 -9.51 -6.13
N LEU A 182 21.03 -9.01 -5.04
CA LEU A 182 21.70 -7.72 -4.98
C LEU A 182 23.13 -7.92 -4.50
N GLU A 183 24.03 -7.08 -5.00
CA GLU A 183 25.40 -6.94 -4.51
C GLU A 183 25.53 -5.59 -3.81
N MET A 184 26.08 -5.63 -2.60
CA MET A 184 26.40 -4.44 -1.84
C MET A 184 27.91 -4.34 -1.67
N GLU A 185 28.51 -3.26 -2.16
CA GLU A 185 29.93 -3.02 -2.01
C GLU A 185 30.20 -1.51 -1.95
N ASN A 186 30.98 -1.05 -0.97
CA ASN A 186 31.41 0.35 -0.82
C ASN A 186 30.24 1.36 -0.83
N GLY A 187 29.09 1.00 -0.25
CA GLY A 187 27.88 1.82 -0.24
C GLY A 187 27.08 1.83 -1.56
N THR A 188 27.50 1.05 -2.56
CA THR A 188 26.72 0.81 -3.77
C THR A 188 25.84 -0.42 -3.58
N PHE A 189 24.55 -0.30 -3.89
CA PHE A 189 23.57 -1.38 -3.93
C PHE A 189 23.20 -1.61 -5.39
N GLU A 190 23.66 -2.72 -5.96
CA GLU A 190 23.39 -3.09 -7.35
C GLU A 190 22.47 -4.31 -7.40
N VAL A 191 21.34 -4.17 -8.09
CA VAL A 191 20.48 -5.32 -8.41
C VAL A 191 21.13 -6.10 -9.55
N LEU A 192 21.61 -7.32 -9.26
CA LEU A 192 22.23 -8.18 -10.27
C LEU A 192 21.17 -8.89 -11.14
N SER A 193 20.06 -9.27 -10.51
CA SER A 193 18.95 -9.92 -11.20
C SER A 193 17.66 -9.83 -10.39
N THR A 194 16.54 -9.84 -11.10
CA THR A 194 15.21 -9.99 -10.50
C THR A 194 14.35 -10.97 -11.30
N SER A 195 13.49 -11.70 -10.61
CA SER A 195 12.49 -12.61 -11.18
C SER A 195 11.31 -12.72 -10.22
N GLY A 196 10.13 -13.12 -10.69
CA GLY A 196 8.96 -13.20 -9.83
C GLY A 196 7.71 -13.70 -10.53
N ASP A 197 6.59 -13.58 -9.83
CA ASP A 197 5.23 -13.82 -10.30
C ASP A 197 4.26 -12.82 -9.65
N ASN A 198 3.67 -11.94 -10.47
CA ASN A 198 2.74 -10.89 -10.02
C ASN A 198 1.36 -11.44 -9.58
N HIS A 199 1.11 -12.74 -9.70
CA HIS A 199 -0.15 -13.38 -9.34
C HIS A 199 0.05 -14.61 -8.43
N LEU A 200 1.12 -14.62 -7.64
CA LEU A 200 1.39 -15.65 -6.65
C LEU A 200 1.63 -15.01 -5.28
N GLY A 201 0.77 -15.31 -4.30
CA GLY A 201 0.92 -14.80 -2.94
C GLY A 201 -0.05 -15.44 -1.96
N GLY A 202 -0.07 -14.94 -0.72
CA GLY A 202 -0.89 -15.46 0.37
C GLY A 202 -2.38 -15.62 0.07
N ASP A 203 -2.97 -14.79 -0.80
CA ASP A 203 -4.38 -14.95 -1.20
C ASP A 203 -4.58 -16.28 -1.93
N ASP A 204 -3.63 -16.76 -2.73
CA ASP A 204 -3.74 -18.02 -3.48
C ASP A 204 -3.78 -19.24 -2.54
N TRP A 205 -3.07 -19.17 -1.40
CA TRP A 205 -3.16 -20.16 -0.34
C TRP A 205 -4.52 -20.10 0.39
N ASP A 206 -5.05 -18.90 0.61
CA ASP A 206 -6.37 -18.72 1.22
C ASP A 206 -7.47 -19.33 0.34
N HIS A 207 -7.40 -19.11 -0.97
CA HIS A 207 -8.35 -19.71 -1.92
C HIS A 207 -8.37 -21.24 -1.84
N ARG A 208 -7.22 -21.90 -1.65
CA ARG A 208 -7.18 -23.37 -1.48
C ARG A 208 -7.88 -23.85 -0.22
N ILE A 209 -7.76 -23.10 0.88
CA ILE A 209 -8.50 -23.39 2.11
C ILE A 209 -9.99 -23.11 1.91
N VAL A 210 -10.37 -22.07 1.18
CA VAL A 210 -11.77 -21.77 0.85
C VAL A 210 -12.39 -22.90 0.02
N ASP A 211 -11.72 -23.39 -1.02
CA ASP A 211 -12.19 -24.51 -1.83
C ASP A 211 -12.36 -25.77 -0.97
N TRP A 212 -11.38 -26.05 -0.10
CA TRP A 212 -11.46 -27.13 0.87
C TRP A 212 -12.65 -26.96 1.83
N LEU A 213 -12.88 -25.75 2.34
CA LEU A 213 -14.01 -25.44 3.22
C LEU A 213 -15.35 -25.66 2.50
N ILE A 214 -15.50 -25.19 1.27
CA ILE A 214 -16.70 -25.41 0.46
C ILE A 214 -16.97 -26.91 0.34
N GLU A 215 -15.96 -27.70 -0.01
CA GLU A 215 -16.10 -29.16 -0.16
C GLU A 215 -16.53 -29.83 1.16
N LYS A 216 -15.85 -29.53 2.27
CA LYS A 216 -16.18 -30.10 3.59
C LYS A 216 -17.57 -29.68 4.05
N ILE A 217 -17.95 -28.42 3.83
CA ILE A 217 -19.26 -27.89 4.23
C ILE A 217 -20.36 -28.54 3.41
N LYS A 218 -20.19 -28.66 2.10
CA LYS A 218 -21.12 -29.34 1.21
C LYS A 218 -21.33 -30.80 1.61
N ASN A 219 -20.25 -31.51 1.91
CA ASN A 219 -20.32 -32.93 2.26
C ASN A 219 -20.88 -33.20 3.66
N LYS A 220 -20.53 -32.39 4.67
CA LYS A 220 -20.90 -32.62 6.08
C LYS A 220 -22.21 -31.93 6.48
N TYR A 221 -22.52 -30.78 5.90
CA TYR A 221 -23.65 -29.93 6.29
C TYR A 221 -24.70 -29.77 5.18
N ASN A 222 -24.49 -30.41 4.03
CA ASN A 222 -25.39 -30.36 2.87
C ASN A 222 -25.75 -28.91 2.45
N PHE A 223 -24.75 -28.02 2.49
CA PHE A 223 -24.90 -26.61 2.14
C PHE A 223 -23.85 -26.19 1.12
N ASN A 224 -24.28 -25.53 0.04
CA ASN A 224 -23.34 -24.94 -0.92
C ASN A 224 -23.11 -23.45 -0.58
N ALA A 225 -21.96 -23.16 0.02
CA ALA A 225 -21.57 -21.80 0.38
C ALA A 225 -21.30 -20.89 -0.84
N GLU A 226 -20.96 -21.45 -2.01
CA GLU A 226 -20.62 -20.66 -3.22
C GLU A 226 -21.76 -19.73 -3.67
N ASN A 227 -23.00 -20.13 -3.41
CA ASN A 227 -24.18 -19.38 -3.80
C ASN A 227 -24.55 -18.28 -2.80
N ASP A 228 -23.85 -18.19 -1.66
CA ASP A 228 -24.11 -17.23 -0.60
C ASP A 228 -22.89 -16.30 -0.41
N LYS A 229 -23.07 -15.04 -0.80
CA LYS A 229 -22.01 -14.03 -0.72
C LYS A 229 -21.51 -13.78 0.70
N MET A 230 -22.40 -13.80 1.69
CA MET A 230 -22.05 -13.55 3.08
C MET A 230 -21.31 -14.76 3.65
N ALA A 231 -21.75 -15.98 3.35
CA ALA A 231 -21.02 -17.19 3.71
C ALA A 231 -19.61 -17.18 3.11
N MET A 232 -19.47 -16.88 1.81
CA MET A 232 -18.17 -16.82 1.13
C MET A 232 -17.21 -15.80 1.76
N ALA A 233 -17.70 -14.64 2.17
CA ALA A 233 -16.86 -13.64 2.84
C ALA A 233 -16.31 -14.17 4.17
N ARG A 234 -17.15 -14.83 4.98
CA ARG A 234 -16.74 -15.47 6.23
C ARG A 234 -15.76 -16.63 6.03
N LEU A 235 -15.97 -17.43 4.97
CA LEU A 235 -15.06 -18.51 4.60
C LEU A 235 -13.67 -17.97 4.26
N LYS A 236 -13.59 -16.85 3.52
CA LYS A 236 -12.32 -16.21 3.16
C LYS A 236 -11.56 -15.69 4.38
N GLU A 237 -12.24 -15.02 5.30
CA GLU A 237 -11.61 -14.54 6.54
C GLU A 237 -11.09 -15.71 7.38
N GLU A 238 -11.91 -16.74 7.56
CA GLU A 238 -11.53 -17.90 8.36
C GLU A 238 -10.43 -18.74 7.70
N ALA A 239 -10.37 -18.77 6.37
CA ALA A 239 -9.27 -19.36 5.62
C ALA A 239 -7.94 -18.66 5.89
N GLU A 240 -7.90 -17.32 5.81
CA GLU A 240 -6.71 -16.52 6.14
C GLU A 240 -6.27 -16.79 7.60
N ARG A 241 -7.23 -16.81 8.53
CA ARG A 241 -6.98 -17.09 9.95
C ARG A 241 -6.41 -18.48 10.17
N ALA A 242 -6.98 -19.50 9.53
CA ALA A 242 -6.51 -20.88 9.61
C ALA A 242 -5.09 -21.01 9.02
N LYS A 243 -4.81 -20.40 7.86
CA LYS A 243 -3.47 -20.34 7.26
C LYS A 243 -2.43 -19.77 8.24
N ILE A 244 -2.74 -18.63 8.86
CA ILE A 244 -1.85 -17.97 9.82
C ILE A 244 -1.66 -18.87 11.04
N ALA A 245 -2.73 -19.42 11.61
CA ALA A 245 -2.67 -20.32 12.76
C ALA A 245 -1.82 -21.57 12.48
N LEU A 246 -1.90 -22.12 11.27
CA LEU A 246 -1.10 -23.26 10.82
C LEU A 246 0.40 -22.95 10.68
N SER A 247 0.80 -21.68 10.63
CA SER A 247 2.22 -21.32 10.65
C SER A 247 2.85 -21.55 12.03
N GLU A 248 2.05 -21.48 13.09
CA GLU A 248 2.50 -21.67 14.47
C GLU A 248 2.12 -23.05 15.03
N SER A 249 0.93 -23.54 14.68
CA SER A 249 0.35 -24.79 15.20
C SER A 249 0.24 -25.88 14.14
N MET A 250 0.25 -27.14 14.57
CA MET A 250 0.07 -28.29 13.65
C MET A 250 -1.38 -28.48 13.19
N VAL A 251 -2.32 -27.83 13.87
CA VAL A 251 -3.76 -27.94 13.66
C VAL A 251 -4.39 -26.55 13.82
N ALA A 252 -5.31 -26.20 12.93
CA ALA A 252 -6.19 -25.05 13.05
C ALA A 252 -7.64 -25.52 13.25
N ASN A 253 -8.29 -24.98 14.28
CA ASN A 253 -9.71 -25.20 14.54
C ASN A 253 -10.50 -24.11 13.82
N ILE A 254 -11.46 -24.54 12.99
CA ILE A 254 -12.28 -23.66 12.17
C ILE A 254 -13.70 -23.69 12.72
N SER A 255 -14.17 -22.55 13.20
CA SER A 255 -15.50 -22.37 13.79
C SER A 255 -16.25 -21.24 13.08
N LEU A 256 -17.31 -21.60 12.35
CA LEU A 256 -18.21 -20.66 11.68
C LEU A 256 -19.64 -20.86 12.22
N PRO A 257 -19.97 -20.23 13.35
CA PRO A 257 -21.32 -20.30 13.90
C PRO A 257 -22.29 -19.51 13.01
N PHE A 258 -23.52 -20.00 12.87
CA PHE A 258 -24.59 -19.38 12.07
C PHE A 258 -24.13 -18.98 10.66
N LEU A 259 -23.42 -19.88 9.97
CA LEU A 259 -22.91 -19.61 8.63
C LEU A 259 -24.05 -19.33 7.65
N ALA A 260 -25.12 -20.11 7.73
CA ALA A 260 -26.32 -19.97 6.92
C ALA A 260 -27.53 -20.59 7.65
N MET A 261 -28.72 -20.41 7.08
CA MET A 261 -29.97 -21.06 7.52
C MET A 261 -30.41 -22.08 6.48
N ASN A 262 -30.72 -23.31 6.90
CA ASN A 262 -31.37 -24.31 6.04
C ASN A 262 -32.72 -24.75 6.65
N GLU A 263 -33.40 -25.69 5.99
CA GLU A 263 -34.69 -26.23 6.44
C GLU A 263 -34.61 -26.91 7.82
N ASN A 264 -33.42 -27.34 8.26
CA ASN A 264 -33.17 -28.00 9.54
C ASN A 264 -32.65 -27.04 10.62
N GLY A 265 -32.55 -25.73 10.34
CA GLY A 265 -32.09 -24.70 11.26
C GLY A 265 -30.74 -24.07 10.90
N PRO A 266 -30.08 -23.40 11.85
CA PRO A 266 -28.81 -22.72 11.60
C PRO A 266 -27.67 -23.71 11.38
N ILE A 267 -26.88 -23.48 10.33
CA ILE A 267 -25.67 -24.25 10.02
C ILE A 267 -24.52 -23.69 10.84
N ASN A 268 -24.00 -24.50 11.77
CA ASN A 268 -22.80 -24.20 12.55
C ASN A 268 -21.67 -25.12 12.09
N VAL A 269 -20.64 -24.56 11.48
CA VAL A 269 -19.52 -25.34 10.94
C VAL A 269 -18.42 -25.42 11.98
N GLU A 270 -18.00 -26.65 12.27
CA GLU A 270 -16.87 -26.98 13.13
C GLU A 270 -16.01 -28.00 12.37
N LEU A 271 -14.80 -27.56 12.02
CA LEU A 271 -13.84 -28.33 11.23
C LEU A 271 -12.44 -28.22 11.84
N GLU A 272 -11.61 -29.20 11.56
CA GLU A 272 -10.19 -29.23 11.93
C GLU A 272 -9.37 -29.34 10.66
N LEU A 273 -8.46 -28.38 10.43
CA LEU A 273 -7.50 -28.44 9.31
C LEU A 273 -6.11 -28.72 9.87
N LYS A 274 -5.47 -29.79 9.39
CA LYS A 274 -4.10 -30.15 9.80
C LYS A 274 -3.08 -29.49 8.89
N ARG A 275 -1.92 -29.10 9.44
CA ARG A 275 -0.80 -28.52 8.66
C ARG A 275 -0.38 -29.43 7.51
N SER A 276 -0.34 -30.75 7.73
CA SER A 276 0.01 -31.72 6.69
C SER A 276 -0.99 -31.73 5.52
N GLU A 277 -2.28 -31.52 5.78
CA GLU A 277 -3.31 -31.45 4.74
C GLU A 277 -3.19 -30.13 3.97
N PHE A 278 -2.98 -29.02 4.69
CA PHE A 278 -2.71 -27.71 4.11
C PHE A 278 -1.47 -27.68 3.22
N GLU A 279 -0.36 -28.23 3.69
CA GLU A 279 0.89 -28.31 2.91
C GLU A 279 0.72 -29.22 1.69
N ALA A 280 -0.03 -30.33 1.80
CA ALA A 280 -0.31 -31.20 0.67
C ALA A 280 -1.14 -30.48 -0.42
N MET A 281 -2.22 -29.80 -0.03
CA MET A 281 -3.14 -29.13 -0.97
C MET A 281 -2.59 -27.83 -1.58
N THR A 282 -1.49 -27.30 -1.04
CA THR A 282 -0.82 -26.08 -1.53
C THR A 282 0.58 -26.34 -2.07
N SER A 283 0.98 -27.61 -2.19
CA SER A 283 2.32 -28.02 -2.62
C SER A 283 2.71 -27.49 -4.00
N ASP A 284 1.78 -27.41 -4.95
CA ASP A 284 2.02 -26.84 -6.28
C ASP A 284 2.31 -25.34 -6.25
N LEU A 285 1.67 -24.58 -5.35
CA LEU A 285 1.96 -23.15 -5.17
C LEU A 285 3.37 -22.94 -4.60
N LEU A 286 3.76 -23.81 -3.67
CA LEU A 286 5.10 -23.81 -3.09
C LEU A 286 6.16 -24.15 -4.15
N GLU A 287 5.92 -25.17 -4.98
CA GLU A 287 6.84 -25.55 -6.07
C GLU A 287 7.01 -24.43 -7.11
N LYS A 288 5.97 -23.64 -7.39
CA LYS A 288 6.07 -22.47 -8.29
C LYS A 288 7.11 -21.45 -7.82
N THR A 289 7.42 -21.37 -6.53
CA THR A 289 8.43 -20.44 -5.99
C THR A 289 9.87 -20.82 -6.36
N LYS A 290 10.15 -22.10 -6.69
CA LYS A 290 11.52 -22.55 -7.01
C LYS A 290 12.05 -21.96 -8.30
N LYS A 291 11.19 -21.83 -9.31
CA LYS A 291 11.62 -21.38 -10.64
C LYS A 291 12.18 -19.94 -10.58
N PRO A 292 11.49 -18.94 -10.02
CA PRO A 292 12.06 -17.59 -9.87
C PRO A 292 13.36 -17.55 -9.06
N LEU A 293 13.50 -18.39 -8.01
CA LEU A 293 14.75 -18.54 -7.25
C LEU A 293 15.92 -18.99 -8.13
N LEU A 294 15.72 -20.05 -8.91
CA LEU A 294 16.75 -20.60 -9.80
C LEU A 294 17.06 -19.67 -10.97
N ASP A 295 16.02 -19.03 -11.53
CA ASP A 295 16.14 -18.07 -12.63
C ASP A 295 16.97 -16.85 -12.19
N ALA A 296 16.70 -16.28 -11.00
CA ALA A 296 17.46 -15.16 -10.47
C ALA A 296 18.94 -15.53 -10.29
N LEU A 297 19.25 -16.67 -9.66
CA LEU A 297 20.64 -17.11 -9.47
C LEU A 297 21.38 -17.28 -10.82
N SER A 298 20.74 -17.96 -11.77
CA SER A 298 21.29 -18.18 -13.11
C SER A 298 21.56 -16.87 -13.84
N GLN A 299 20.63 -15.91 -13.76
CA GLN A 299 20.74 -14.61 -14.41
C GLN A 299 21.80 -13.71 -13.77
N ALA A 300 21.96 -13.77 -12.44
CA ALA A 300 23.07 -13.14 -11.73
C ALA A 300 24.43 -13.79 -12.06
N LYS A 301 24.43 -14.97 -12.70
CA LYS A 301 25.62 -15.78 -13.01
C LYS A 301 26.42 -16.15 -11.76
N LEU A 302 25.69 -16.48 -10.69
CA LEU A 302 26.25 -16.86 -9.39
C LEU A 302 25.95 -18.32 -9.06
N SER A 303 26.60 -18.82 -8.03
CA SER A 303 26.27 -20.05 -7.33
C SER A 303 25.68 -19.74 -5.95
N TRP A 304 24.99 -20.70 -5.34
CA TRP A 304 24.49 -20.52 -3.98
C TRP A 304 25.59 -20.24 -2.96
N ASN A 305 26.83 -20.67 -3.20
CA ASN A 305 27.94 -20.38 -2.31
C ASN A 305 28.34 -18.90 -2.30
N ASP A 306 28.06 -18.18 -3.40
CA ASP A 306 28.36 -16.74 -3.52
C ASP A 306 27.37 -15.88 -2.74
N ILE A 307 26.17 -16.40 -2.43
CA ILE A 307 25.15 -15.66 -1.67
C ILE A 307 25.56 -15.62 -0.20
N THR A 308 25.73 -14.43 0.35
CA THR A 308 26.10 -14.24 1.76
C THR A 308 24.89 -14.35 2.68
N GLU A 309 23.75 -13.76 2.29
CA GLU A 309 22.57 -13.62 3.12
C GLU A 309 21.29 -13.94 2.34
N VAL A 310 20.31 -14.54 3.01
CA VAL A 310 18.98 -14.86 2.47
C VAL A 310 17.95 -14.14 3.32
N LEU A 311 17.34 -13.08 2.81
CA LEU A 311 16.34 -12.28 3.49
C LEU A 311 14.93 -12.76 3.11
N LEU A 312 14.06 -12.96 4.09
CA LEU A 312 12.65 -13.24 3.87
C LEU A 312 11.82 -11.99 4.12
N VAL A 313 10.99 -11.63 3.14
CA VAL A 313 10.12 -10.45 3.15
C VAL A 313 8.69 -10.88 2.86
N GLY A 314 7.71 -10.20 3.45
CA GLY A 314 6.30 -10.52 3.27
C GLY A 314 5.78 -11.59 4.22
N GLY A 315 4.55 -11.40 4.71
CA GLY A 315 3.95 -12.22 5.76
C GLY A 315 3.80 -13.71 5.40
N SER A 316 3.68 -14.06 4.11
CA SER A 316 3.53 -15.46 3.69
C SER A 316 4.83 -16.27 3.85
N THR A 317 5.98 -15.62 4.02
CA THR A 317 7.25 -16.29 4.36
C THR A 317 7.29 -16.84 5.79
N ARG A 318 6.31 -16.50 6.63
CA ARG A 318 6.14 -17.07 7.98
C ARG A 318 5.73 -18.54 7.94
N MET A 319 5.20 -19.03 6.81
CA MET A 319 4.85 -20.44 6.66
C MET A 319 6.11 -21.33 6.75
N PRO A 320 6.13 -22.35 7.64
CA PRO A 320 7.28 -23.24 7.79
C PRO A 320 7.72 -23.93 6.49
N ALA A 321 6.75 -24.30 5.64
CA ALA A 321 7.03 -24.91 4.34
C ALA A 321 7.79 -23.98 3.38
N VAL A 322 7.53 -22.66 3.44
CA VAL A 322 8.26 -21.64 2.66
C VAL A 322 9.70 -21.47 3.16
N GLN A 323 9.91 -21.44 4.47
CA GLN A 323 11.28 -21.35 5.01
C GLN A 323 12.08 -22.61 4.69
N LYS A 324 11.43 -23.77 4.74
CA LYS A 324 12.03 -25.06 4.41
C LYS A 324 12.45 -25.13 2.94
N ILE A 325 11.58 -24.78 1.99
CA ILE A 325 11.92 -24.82 0.56
C ILE A 325 13.06 -23.85 0.23
N VAL A 326 13.06 -22.65 0.82
CA VAL A 326 14.15 -21.68 0.61
C VAL A 326 15.46 -22.26 1.14
N SER A 327 15.44 -22.87 2.32
CA SER A 327 16.63 -23.50 2.92
C SER A 327 17.13 -24.69 2.09
N GLU A 328 16.23 -25.53 1.57
CA GLU A 328 16.56 -26.69 0.73
C GLU A 328 17.14 -26.28 -0.62
N VAL A 329 16.57 -25.26 -1.26
CA VAL A 329 17.01 -24.78 -2.58
C VAL A 329 18.34 -24.04 -2.47
N THR A 330 18.49 -23.16 -1.47
CA THR A 330 19.68 -22.30 -1.33
C THR A 330 20.81 -22.96 -0.54
N GLY A 331 20.51 -24.01 0.24
CA GLY A 331 21.45 -24.58 1.20
C GLY A 331 21.80 -23.66 2.37
N LYS A 332 21.06 -22.54 2.55
CA LYS A 332 21.34 -21.51 3.56
C LYS A 332 20.17 -21.32 4.49
N LYS A 333 20.49 -20.99 5.75
CA LYS A 333 19.47 -20.62 6.73
C LYS A 333 19.01 -19.18 6.46
N PRO A 334 17.70 -18.92 6.33
CA PRO A 334 17.21 -17.55 6.19
C PRO A 334 17.55 -16.67 7.39
N ASN A 335 17.80 -15.40 7.10
CA ASN A 335 18.14 -14.38 8.07
C ASN A 335 16.87 -13.80 8.69
N ASN A 336 16.79 -13.82 10.02
CA ASN A 336 15.63 -13.35 10.80
C ASN A 336 15.89 -12.01 11.52
N SER A 337 16.93 -11.27 11.12
CA SER A 337 17.27 -9.97 11.74
C SER A 337 16.34 -8.83 11.31
N ILE A 338 15.62 -9.01 10.21
CA ILE A 338 14.67 -8.03 9.68
C ILE A 338 13.23 -8.41 10.04
N ASN A 339 12.37 -7.39 10.17
CA ASN A 339 10.94 -7.61 10.29
C ASN A 339 10.32 -7.69 8.88
N PRO A 340 9.78 -8.85 8.45
CA PRO A 340 9.28 -9.05 7.09
C PRO A 340 8.07 -8.18 6.73
N ASP A 341 7.39 -7.60 7.73
CA ASP A 341 6.20 -6.76 7.53
C ASP A 341 6.51 -5.25 7.49
N GLU A 342 7.73 -4.85 7.86
CA GLU A 342 8.11 -3.44 8.04
C GLU A 342 9.28 -3.01 7.15
N VAL A 343 10.18 -3.95 6.84
CA VAL A 343 11.49 -3.71 6.20
C VAL A 343 11.38 -2.96 4.88
N VAL A 344 10.31 -3.21 4.11
CA VAL A 344 10.05 -2.55 2.83
C VAL A 344 9.76 -1.06 3.03
N SER A 345 8.87 -0.70 3.97
CA SER A 345 8.56 0.71 4.25
C SER A 345 9.78 1.44 4.82
N VAL A 346 10.57 0.75 5.65
CA VAL A 346 11.84 1.26 6.21
C VAL A 346 12.82 1.60 5.08
N GLY A 347 12.99 0.69 4.13
CA GLY A 347 13.82 0.89 2.95
C GLY A 347 13.37 2.05 2.08
N ALA A 348 12.06 2.19 1.88
CA ALA A 348 11.49 3.32 1.15
C ALA A 348 11.76 4.66 1.87
N ALA A 349 11.72 4.68 3.21
CA ALA A 349 12.03 5.88 3.99
C ALA A 349 13.52 6.24 3.90
N ILE A 350 14.40 5.23 3.92
CA ILE A 350 15.84 5.40 3.68
C ILE A 350 16.10 5.97 2.28
N GLN A 351 15.42 5.47 1.25
CA GLN A 351 15.49 6.03 -0.09
C GLN A 351 15.05 7.51 -0.13
N GLY A 352 14.00 7.86 0.62
CA GLY A 352 13.57 9.25 0.78
C GLY A 352 14.66 10.11 1.43
N ALA A 353 15.27 9.62 2.50
CA ALA A 353 16.37 10.28 3.18
C ALA A 353 17.61 10.47 2.29
N ILE A 354 17.94 9.49 1.43
CA ILE A 354 19.02 9.64 0.43
C ILE A 354 18.68 10.78 -0.55
N LEU A 355 17.44 10.84 -1.05
CA LEU A 355 17.00 11.90 -1.97
C LEU A 355 16.97 13.28 -1.32
N ALA A 356 16.69 13.35 -0.02
CA ALA A 356 16.75 14.58 0.77
C ALA A 356 18.18 15.03 1.12
N GLY A 357 19.19 14.17 0.92
CA GLY A 357 20.59 14.42 1.29
C GLY A 357 20.91 14.14 2.77
N ASP A 358 20.01 13.45 3.47
CA ASP A 358 20.12 13.08 4.89
C ASP A 358 21.06 11.91 5.11
N ILE A 359 21.05 10.99 4.15
CA ILE A 359 21.94 9.83 4.08
C ILE A 359 22.81 10.02 2.85
N GLN A 360 24.12 10.03 3.07
CA GLN A 360 25.13 10.23 2.02
C GLN A 360 25.90 8.93 1.76
N ASP A 361 26.65 8.90 0.67
CA ASP A 361 27.51 7.76 0.29
C ASP A 361 26.73 6.44 0.16
N VAL A 362 25.52 6.52 -0.40
CA VAL A 362 24.71 5.39 -0.83
C VAL A 362 24.33 5.59 -2.29
N LEU A 363 24.71 4.65 -3.16
CA LEU A 363 24.33 4.63 -4.56
C LEU A 363 23.44 3.42 -4.83
N LEU A 364 22.26 3.65 -5.42
CA LEU A 364 21.36 2.58 -5.81
C LEU A 364 21.36 2.43 -7.33
N LEU A 365 21.68 1.22 -7.81
CA LEU A 365 21.64 0.81 -9.19
C LEU A 365 20.60 -0.31 -9.34
N ASP A 366 19.44 0.03 -9.89
CA ASP A 366 18.35 -0.92 -10.15
C ASP A 366 18.42 -1.44 -11.60
N VAL A 367 17.55 -2.38 -11.97
CA VAL A 367 17.51 -2.99 -13.31
C VAL A 367 16.09 -3.05 -13.88
N THR A 368 15.98 -3.18 -15.21
CA THR A 368 14.69 -3.51 -15.85
C THR A 368 14.36 -5.01 -15.73
N PRO A 369 13.16 -5.43 -15.29
CA PRO A 369 12.83 -6.84 -15.04
C PRO A 369 12.59 -7.66 -16.32
N LEU A 370 12.31 -7.00 -17.45
CA LEU A 370 11.94 -7.63 -18.71
C LEU A 370 12.67 -6.98 -19.90
N THR A 371 12.93 -7.79 -20.92
CA THR A 371 13.56 -7.36 -22.17
C THR A 371 12.63 -6.43 -22.95
N LEU A 372 13.16 -5.30 -23.42
CA LEU A 372 12.48 -4.36 -24.31
C LEU A 372 13.02 -4.51 -25.73
N GLY A 373 12.12 -4.55 -26.69
CA GLY A 373 12.45 -4.73 -28.10
C GLY A 373 11.46 -4.10 -29.05
N ILE A 374 11.73 -4.28 -30.34
CA ILE A 374 10.80 -3.89 -31.42
C ILE A 374 10.49 -5.08 -32.32
N VAL A 375 9.32 -5.05 -32.94
CA VAL A 375 8.93 -6.04 -33.96
C VAL A 375 9.62 -5.72 -35.28
N VAL A 376 10.25 -6.73 -35.88
CA VAL A 376 10.88 -6.68 -37.20
C VAL A 376 10.15 -7.60 -38.19
N GLU A 377 10.64 -7.67 -39.43
CA GLU A 377 10.07 -8.54 -40.46
C GLU A 377 9.96 -10.00 -39.98
N GLY A 378 8.81 -10.64 -40.25
CA GLY A 378 8.52 -12.00 -39.80
C GLY A 378 7.85 -12.12 -38.43
N ASP A 379 7.38 -11.00 -37.85
CA ASP A 379 6.75 -10.95 -36.51
C ASP A 379 7.69 -11.37 -35.36
N ILE A 380 8.99 -11.16 -35.58
CA ILE A 380 10.06 -11.48 -34.62
C ILE A 380 10.38 -10.24 -33.79
N VAL A 381 10.67 -10.42 -32.50
CA VAL A 381 11.15 -9.35 -31.62
C VAL A 381 12.66 -9.24 -31.70
N ALA A 382 13.17 -8.07 -32.09
CA ALA A 382 14.56 -7.69 -31.93
C ALA A 382 14.77 -7.05 -30.55
N PRO A 383 15.54 -7.65 -29.64
CA PRO A 383 15.79 -7.10 -28.31
C PRO A 383 16.79 -5.93 -28.37
N LEU A 384 16.49 -4.81 -27.71
CA LEU A 384 17.38 -3.64 -27.63
C LEU A 384 17.92 -3.42 -26.21
N ILE A 385 17.08 -3.62 -25.19
CA ILE A 385 17.50 -3.58 -23.79
C ILE A 385 17.10 -4.92 -23.16
N PRO A 386 18.05 -5.84 -22.96
CA PRO A 386 17.80 -7.10 -22.28
C PRO A 386 17.31 -6.88 -20.84
N ARG A 387 16.54 -7.83 -20.30
CA ARG A 387 16.23 -7.87 -18.86
C ARG A 387 17.51 -7.84 -18.00
N ASN A 388 17.37 -7.37 -16.78
CA ASN A 388 18.44 -7.11 -15.82
C ASN A 388 19.50 -6.10 -16.29
N THR A 389 19.22 -5.29 -17.32
CA THR A 389 20.10 -4.16 -17.66
C THR A 389 19.94 -3.07 -16.58
N THR A 390 21.06 -2.62 -16.02
CA THR A 390 21.12 -1.52 -15.04
C THR A 390 20.48 -0.25 -15.59
N ILE A 391 19.66 0.42 -14.79
CA ILE A 391 18.97 1.67 -15.14
C ILE A 391 19.48 2.83 -14.27
N PRO A 392 19.53 4.07 -14.81
CA PRO A 392 19.07 4.50 -16.13
C PRO A 392 20.01 4.09 -17.27
N VAL A 393 19.46 3.85 -18.47
CA VAL A 393 20.25 3.42 -19.64
C VAL A 393 19.66 3.95 -20.94
N THR A 394 20.51 4.18 -21.94
CA THR A 394 20.09 4.41 -23.33
C THR A 394 20.80 3.43 -24.26
N ARG A 395 20.05 2.76 -25.13
CA ARG A 395 20.57 1.87 -26.18
C ARG A 395 19.96 2.26 -27.52
N SER A 396 20.78 2.26 -28.56
CA SER A 396 20.36 2.61 -29.91
C SER A 396 20.81 1.55 -30.91
N GLN A 397 19.97 1.26 -31.88
CA GLN A 397 20.28 0.35 -32.98
C GLN A 397 19.72 0.89 -34.31
N ILE A 398 20.46 0.66 -35.39
CA ILE A 398 20.06 1.07 -36.73
C ILE A 398 19.27 -0.07 -37.38
N PHE A 399 18.09 0.28 -37.88
CA PHE A 399 17.19 -0.54 -38.69
C PHE A 399 17.03 0.11 -40.07
N SER A 400 16.29 -0.56 -40.96
CA SER A 400 16.00 -0.05 -42.30
C SER A 400 14.60 -0.45 -42.75
N THR A 401 14.14 0.11 -43.88
CA THR A 401 12.90 -0.27 -44.56
C THR A 401 12.93 -1.72 -45.06
N ALA A 402 11.76 -2.37 -45.01
CA ALA A 402 11.54 -3.75 -45.44
C ALA A 402 11.09 -3.86 -46.92
N ALA A 403 10.61 -2.76 -47.51
CA ALA A 403 10.16 -2.71 -48.90
C ALA A 403 10.80 -1.56 -49.69
N ASP A 404 10.89 -1.74 -51.01
CA ASP A 404 11.38 -0.71 -51.93
C ASP A 404 10.45 0.52 -51.92
N ASN A 405 11.04 1.70 -51.94
CA ASN A 405 10.34 2.99 -51.94
C ASN A 405 9.39 3.22 -50.74
N GLN A 406 9.60 2.51 -49.63
CA GLN A 406 8.84 2.68 -48.41
C GLN A 406 9.08 4.07 -47.80
N THR A 407 8.02 4.88 -47.67
CA THR A 407 8.09 6.27 -47.18
C THR A 407 7.77 6.43 -45.69
N SER A 408 7.40 5.34 -45.02
CA SER A 408 7.13 5.30 -43.58
C SER A 408 7.47 3.95 -42.97
N VAL A 409 8.02 3.93 -41.76
CA VAL A 409 8.25 2.71 -40.97
C VAL A 409 7.41 2.73 -39.70
N SER A 410 6.77 1.60 -39.41
CA SER A 410 6.02 1.41 -38.17
C SER A 410 6.93 0.79 -37.12
N ILE A 411 7.11 1.47 -36.00
CA ILE A 411 7.85 0.96 -34.85
C ILE A 411 6.84 0.41 -33.87
N VAL A 412 6.86 -0.91 -33.68
CA VAL A 412 6.03 -1.62 -32.70
C VAL A 412 6.93 -2.04 -31.55
N VAL A 413 6.63 -1.57 -30.34
CA VAL A 413 7.43 -1.81 -29.13
C VAL A 413 6.82 -2.94 -28.31
N THR A 414 7.65 -3.87 -27.84
CA THR A 414 7.23 -5.02 -27.03
C THR A 414 8.09 -5.19 -25.79
N GLN A 415 7.55 -5.91 -24.80
CA GLN A 415 8.24 -6.32 -23.58
C GLN A 415 8.01 -7.81 -23.30
N GLY A 416 9.10 -8.55 -23.07
CA GLY A 416 9.07 -9.97 -22.76
C GLY A 416 10.23 -10.75 -23.38
N GLU A 417 10.30 -12.05 -23.05
CA GLU A 417 11.44 -12.92 -23.39
C GLU A 417 11.17 -13.88 -24.56
N ARG A 418 9.98 -13.79 -25.19
CA ARG A 418 9.59 -14.70 -26.27
C ARG A 418 10.09 -14.17 -27.60
N GLN A 419 10.38 -15.06 -28.56
CA GLN A 419 10.91 -14.66 -29.87
C GLN A 419 9.84 -14.02 -30.77
N MET A 420 8.60 -14.50 -30.69
CA MET A 420 7.48 -14.02 -31.52
C MET A 420 6.77 -12.85 -30.82
N ALA A 421 6.38 -11.82 -31.56
CA ALA A 421 5.77 -10.62 -31.00
C ALA A 421 4.44 -10.91 -30.30
N GLN A 422 3.61 -11.78 -30.87
CA GLN A 422 2.31 -12.18 -30.29
C GLN A 422 2.40 -12.82 -28.88
N ASP A 423 3.55 -13.39 -28.53
CA ASP A 423 3.79 -14.03 -27.24
C ASP A 423 4.36 -13.06 -26.19
N ASN A 424 4.57 -11.80 -26.55
CA ASN A 424 5.10 -10.74 -25.68
C ASN A 424 4.04 -9.66 -25.42
N LYS A 425 4.27 -8.86 -24.37
CA LYS A 425 3.41 -7.72 -24.08
C LYS A 425 3.64 -6.61 -25.10
N PHE A 426 2.59 -6.19 -25.80
CA PHE A 426 2.63 -5.00 -26.65
C PHE A 426 2.66 -3.73 -25.79
N LEU A 427 3.60 -2.83 -26.10
CA LEU A 427 3.84 -1.58 -25.36
C LEU A 427 3.54 -0.31 -26.14
N GLY A 428 3.23 -0.38 -27.43
CA GLY A 428 2.90 0.80 -28.20
C GLY A 428 3.36 0.72 -29.64
N ARG A 429 2.83 1.61 -30.47
CA ARG A 429 3.17 1.73 -31.88
C ARG A 429 3.20 3.19 -32.30
N PHE A 430 4.16 3.54 -33.15
CA PHE A 430 4.20 4.83 -33.82
C PHE A 430 4.86 4.71 -35.19
N ASP A 431 4.47 5.59 -36.10
CA ASP A 431 4.99 5.59 -37.47
C ASP A 431 5.98 6.75 -37.64
N LEU A 432 7.18 6.45 -38.12
CA LEU A 432 8.11 7.44 -38.63
C LEU A 432 7.84 7.63 -40.12
N THR A 433 7.19 8.74 -40.47
CA THR A 433 6.88 9.13 -41.85
C THR A 433 7.95 10.03 -42.45
N GLY A 434 7.91 10.24 -43.77
CA GLY A 434 8.78 11.20 -44.46
C GLY A 434 10.12 10.64 -44.93
N ILE A 435 10.23 9.31 -44.94
CA ILE A 435 11.42 8.61 -45.47
C ILE A 435 11.45 8.80 -46.99
N GLN A 436 12.61 9.21 -47.51
CA GLN A 436 12.79 9.39 -48.95
C GLN A 436 12.74 8.02 -49.67
N PRO A 437 12.05 7.90 -50.82
CA PRO A 437 12.04 6.67 -51.60
C PRO A 437 13.44 6.17 -51.93
N ALA A 438 13.74 4.94 -51.51
CA ALA A 438 14.98 4.24 -51.79
C ALA A 438 14.72 2.72 -51.83
N PRO A 439 15.59 1.92 -52.48
CA PRO A 439 15.56 0.46 -52.35
C PRO A 439 15.54 0.01 -50.88
N ARG A 440 14.92 -1.14 -50.62
CA ARG A 440 14.87 -1.75 -49.28
C ARG A 440 16.29 -1.92 -48.71
N GLY A 441 16.43 -1.78 -47.40
CA GLY A 441 17.73 -1.92 -46.73
C GLY A 441 18.66 -0.69 -46.79
N ILE A 442 18.28 0.39 -47.51
CA ILE A 442 19.11 1.60 -47.66
C ILE A 442 18.82 2.68 -46.59
N PRO A 443 17.56 3.06 -46.28
CA PRO A 443 17.28 4.07 -45.25
C PRO A 443 17.83 3.66 -43.89
N GLN A 444 18.50 4.57 -43.19
CA GLN A 444 19.07 4.31 -41.87
C GLN A 444 18.17 4.88 -40.78
N ILE A 445 17.39 4.02 -40.15
CA ILE A 445 16.46 4.38 -39.08
C ILE A 445 17.08 4.00 -37.73
N GLU A 446 17.56 4.98 -36.99
CA GLU A 446 18.12 4.79 -35.66
C GLU A 446 16.98 4.76 -34.63
N VAL A 447 16.76 3.60 -34.02
CA VAL A 447 15.80 3.42 -32.94
C VAL A 447 16.55 3.40 -31.62
N SER A 448 16.18 4.31 -30.71
CA SER A 448 16.79 4.52 -29.40
C SER A 448 15.78 4.28 -28.29
N PHE A 449 16.13 3.42 -27.34
CA PHE A 449 15.39 3.17 -26.11
C PHE A 449 16.13 3.83 -24.95
N SER A 450 15.42 4.62 -24.15
CA SER A 450 15.92 5.22 -22.92
C SER A 450 15.04 4.78 -21.76
N ILE A 451 15.62 4.29 -20.66
CA ILE A 451 14.92 3.99 -19.41
C ILE A 451 15.45 4.91 -18.32
N ASP A 452 14.57 5.59 -17.60
CA ASP A 452 14.94 6.48 -16.50
C ASP A 452 15.08 5.77 -15.14
N VAL A 453 15.37 6.53 -14.08
CA VAL A 453 15.55 6.03 -12.71
C VAL A 453 14.29 5.43 -12.07
N ASN A 454 13.11 5.63 -12.68
CA ASN A 454 11.84 5.07 -12.23
C ASN A 454 11.41 3.84 -13.07
N GLY A 455 12.21 3.46 -14.07
CA GLY A 455 11.86 2.41 -15.03
C GLY A 455 10.97 2.90 -16.18
N ILE A 456 10.78 4.21 -16.37
CA ILE A 456 9.95 4.75 -17.45
C ILE A 456 10.74 4.72 -18.77
N THR A 457 10.14 4.11 -19.79
CA THR A 457 10.79 3.91 -21.10
C THR A 457 10.37 4.98 -22.10
N LYS A 458 11.32 5.57 -22.81
CA LYS A 458 11.10 6.41 -24.01
C LYS A 458 11.74 5.76 -25.22
N VAL A 459 10.98 5.64 -26.31
CA VAL A 459 11.44 5.08 -27.58
C VAL A 459 11.40 6.17 -28.64
N THR A 460 12.54 6.41 -29.29
CA THR A 460 12.70 7.42 -30.35
C THR A 460 13.19 6.74 -31.61
N ALA A 461 12.58 7.01 -32.76
CA ALA A 461 13.07 6.60 -34.06
C ALA A 461 13.44 7.83 -34.88
N LYS A 462 14.64 7.83 -35.45
CA LYS A 462 15.19 8.94 -36.22
C LYS A 462 15.73 8.43 -37.55
N ASP A 463 15.29 9.05 -38.65
CA ASP A 463 15.95 8.85 -39.95
C ASP A 463 17.24 9.68 -39.99
N LYS A 464 18.39 9.00 -40.11
CA LYS A 464 19.70 9.67 -40.10
C LYS A 464 19.93 10.55 -41.32
N LYS A 465 19.19 10.35 -42.41
CA LYS A 465 19.33 11.15 -43.64
C LYS A 465 18.58 12.48 -43.53
N THR A 466 17.33 12.44 -43.09
CA THR A 466 16.45 13.62 -43.00
C THR A 466 16.53 14.33 -41.65
N ASN A 467 17.09 13.67 -40.63
CA ASN A 467 16.98 14.04 -39.21
C ASN A 467 15.54 14.12 -38.69
N GLN A 468 14.57 13.63 -39.44
CA GLN A 468 13.20 13.53 -38.97
C GLN A 468 13.13 12.47 -37.88
N GLU A 469 12.53 12.83 -36.74
CA GLU A 469 12.33 11.93 -35.62
C GLU A 469 10.86 11.87 -35.23
N GLN A 470 10.48 10.71 -34.70
CA GLN A 470 9.24 10.49 -33.99
C GLN A 470 9.60 9.72 -32.72
N SER A 471 8.87 9.99 -31.65
CA SER A 471 9.09 9.29 -30.40
C SER A 471 7.77 9.01 -29.72
N ILE A 472 7.74 7.92 -28.98
CA ILE A 472 6.74 7.69 -27.96
C ILE A 472 7.46 7.58 -26.64
N THR A 473 6.91 8.22 -25.62
CA THR A 473 7.21 7.75 -24.26
C THR A 473 6.27 6.57 -24.05
N ILE A 474 6.81 5.41 -23.68
CA ILE A 474 6.03 4.25 -23.25
C ILE A 474 5.44 4.59 -21.87
N GLN A 475 4.50 5.51 -21.90
CA GLN A 475 3.49 5.76 -20.89
C GLN A 475 2.28 4.95 -21.35
N ASN A 476 2.42 3.63 -21.43
CA ASN A 476 1.34 2.84 -21.99
C ASN A 476 0.26 2.66 -20.93
N THR A 477 -0.80 3.45 -21.12
CA THR A 477 -2.11 3.41 -20.47
C THR A 477 -2.07 3.03 -19.00
N SER A 478 -1.64 3.97 -18.15
CA SER A 478 -2.59 4.31 -17.08
C SER A 478 -3.95 4.47 -17.77
N SER A 479 -4.98 3.80 -17.29
CA SER A 479 -6.33 3.99 -17.87
C SER A 479 -6.81 5.45 -17.74
N LEU A 480 -6.03 6.28 -17.04
CA LEU A 480 -6.24 7.68 -16.76
C LEU A 480 -5.31 8.56 -17.59
N SER A 481 -5.90 9.52 -18.31
CA SER A 481 -5.19 10.66 -18.86
C SER A 481 -4.76 11.62 -17.75
N LYS A 482 -3.91 12.62 -18.06
CA LYS A 482 -3.58 13.68 -17.10
C LYS A 482 -4.82 14.42 -16.61
N GLU A 483 -5.78 14.66 -17.51
CA GLU A 483 -7.06 15.29 -17.20
C GLU A 483 -7.90 14.43 -16.25
N ASP A 484 -7.90 13.11 -16.42
CA ASP A 484 -8.56 12.18 -15.51
C ASP A 484 -7.91 12.20 -14.13
N VAL A 485 -6.57 12.18 -14.07
CA VAL A 485 -5.83 12.26 -12.80
C VAL A 485 -6.13 13.60 -12.09
N GLU A 486 -6.13 14.72 -12.80
CA GLU A 486 -6.48 16.03 -12.24
C GLU A 486 -7.92 16.04 -11.71
N LYS A 487 -8.87 15.47 -12.47
CA LYS A 487 -10.26 15.32 -12.01
C LYS A 487 -10.35 14.44 -10.76
N MET A 488 -9.62 13.33 -10.71
CA MET A 488 -9.58 12.45 -9.55
C MET A 488 -8.93 13.11 -8.33
N VAL A 489 -7.90 13.93 -8.52
CA VAL A 489 -7.30 14.76 -7.46
C VAL A 489 -8.34 15.73 -6.91
N GLN A 490 -9.10 16.41 -7.78
CA GLN A 490 -10.18 17.31 -7.36
C GLN A 490 -11.28 16.55 -6.61
N GLU A 491 -11.73 15.41 -7.12
CA GLU A 491 -12.72 14.56 -6.44
C GLU A 491 -12.19 14.06 -5.09
N ALA A 492 -10.92 13.65 -5.01
CA ALA A 492 -10.29 13.23 -3.76
C ALA A 492 -10.20 14.36 -2.73
N GLU A 493 -9.92 15.59 -3.16
CA GLU A 493 -9.92 16.77 -2.28
C GLU A 493 -11.33 17.08 -1.77
N LEU A 494 -12.33 17.11 -2.66
CA LEU A 494 -13.74 17.32 -2.29
C LEU A 494 -14.22 16.26 -1.29
N ASN A 495 -13.85 14.99 -1.53
CA ASN A 495 -14.16 13.90 -0.60
C ASN A 495 -13.45 14.09 0.74
N ARG A 496 -12.19 14.55 0.75
CA ARG A 496 -11.44 14.81 1.98
C ARG A 496 -12.05 15.96 2.78
N GLU A 497 -12.48 17.04 2.11
CA GLU A 497 -13.18 18.15 2.76
C GLU A 497 -14.54 17.70 3.33
N ALA A 498 -15.29 16.89 2.59
CA ALA A 498 -16.55 16.31 3.05
C ALA A 498 -16.35 15.37 4.25
N ASP A 499 -15.32 14.51 4.22
CA ASP A 499 -14.95 13.61 5.32
C ASP A 499 -14.54 14.41 6.56
N LYS A 500 -13.72 15.46 6.40
CA LYS A 500 -13.33 16.38 7.50
C LYS A 500 -14.54 17.06 8.11
N LYS A 501 -15.47 17.56 7.29
CA LYS A 501 -16.69 18.21 7.76
C LYS A 501 -17.56 17.22 8.56
N LYS A 502 -17.86 16.05 8.01
CA LYS A 502 -18.64 15.02 8.73
C LYS A 502 -17.99 14.59 10.04
N ARG A 503 -16.67 14.40 10.03
CA ARG A 503 -15.93 14.08 11.24
C ARG A 503 -16.08 15.18 12.29
N HIS A 504 -15.96 16.45 11.90
CA HIS A 504 -16.16 17.59 12.79
C HIS A 504 -17.58 17.61 13.36
N GLU A 505 -18.60 17.39 12.52
CA GLU A 505 -20.00 17.29 12.95
C GLU A 505 -20.21 16.18 14.00
N VAL A 506 -19.57 15.02 13.83
CA VAL A 506 -19.60 13.92 14.82
C VAL A 506 -18.84 14.30 16.09
N GLU A 507 -17.66 14.90 16.00
CA GLU A 507 -16.87 15.32 17.17
C GLU A 507 -17.64 16.34 18.01
N ILE A 508 -18.29 17.33 17.37
CA ILE A 508 -19.14 18.31 18.05
C ILE A 508 -20.40 17.67 18.64
N THR A 509 -21.01 16.71 17.95
CA THR A 509 -22.15 15.94 18.48
C THR A 509 -21.76 15.23 19.77
N VAL A 510 -20.66 14.48 19.77
CA VAL A 510 -20.19 13.75 20.95
C VAL A 510 -19.84 14.69 22.09
N ARG A 511 -19.18 15.83 21.81
CA ARG A 511 -18.89 16.86 22.82
C ARG A 511 -20.18 17.43 23.43
N ALA A 512 -21.17 17.76 22.60
CA ALA A 512 -22.45 18.26 23.06
C ALA A 512 -23.19 17.22 23.92
N GLU A 513 -23.24 15.95 23.51
CA GLU A 513 -23.86 14.86 24.27
C GLU A 513 -23.17 14.62 25.63
N GLN A 514 -21.83 14.64 25.66
CA GLN A 514 -21.06 14.55 26.90
C GLN A 514 -21.38 15.72 27.84
N LEU A 515 -21.41 16.93 27.30
CA LEU A 515 -21.74 18.13 28.06
C LEU A 515 -23.16 18.07 28.63
N ILE A 516 -24.15 17.70 27.80
CA ILE A 516 -25.54 17.48 28.22
C ILE A 516 -25.61 16.49 29.39
N HIS A 517 -24.86 15.38 29.30
CA HIS A 517 -24.83 14.36 30.35
C HIS A 517 -24.21 14.89 31.66
N GLU A 518 -23.13 15.65 31.59
CA GLU A 518 -22.52 16.30 32.77
C GLU A 518 -23.46 17.31 33.41
N LEU A 519 -24.19 18.08 32.60
CA LEU A 519 -25.20 19.02 33.08
C LEU A 519 -26.36 18.29 33.76
N ASP A 520 -26.84 17.19 33.19
CA ASP A 520 -27.86 16.36 33.82
C ASP A 520 -27.41 15.81 35.17
N LYS A 521 -26.17 15.32 35.25
CA LYS A 521 -25.62 14.83 36.51
C LYS A 521 -25.52 15.94 37.56
N THR A 522 -25.09 17.13 37.15
CA THR A 522 -24.96 18.30 38.01
C THR A 522 -26.33 18.77 38.51
N LEU A 523 -27.30 18.95 37.61
CA LEU A 523 -28.66 19.38 37.95
C LEU A 523 -29.39 18.42 38.88
N ASN A 524 -29.04 17.13 38.86
CA ASN A 524 -29.62 16.09 39.71
C ASN A 524 -28.83 15.83 41.01
N SER A 525 -27.76 16.57 41.30
CA SER A 525 -26.93 16.37 42.50
C SER A 525 -27.53 17.02 43.76
N GLU A 526 -27.13 16.55 44.95
CA GLU A 526 -27.53 17.16 46.23
C GLU A 526 -26.94 18.57 46.43
N GLU A 527 -25.81 18.87 45.77
CA GLU A 527 -25.24 20.23 45.73
C GLU A 527 -26.08 21.19 44.90
N ALA A 528 -26.70 20.74 43.81
CA ALA A 528 -27.57 21.58 42.99
C ALA A 528 -28.80 22.09 43.76
N LYS A 529 -29.31 21.32 44.73
CA LYS A 529 -30.40 21.76 45.62
C LYS A 529 -30.01 22.93 46.55
N LYS A 530 -28.72 23.24 46.67
CA LYS A 530 -28.18 24.35 47.47
C LYS A 530 -27.87 25.60 46.63
N LEU A 531 -28.00 25.52 45.31
CA LEU A 531 -27.77 26.64 44.40
C LEU A 531 -28.99 27.58 44.35
N PRO A 532 -28.78 28.89 44.12
CA PRO A 532 -29.86 29.83 43.87
C PRO A 532 -30.72 29.40 42.66
N GLU A 533 -32.05 29.57 42.75
CA GLU A 533 -32.99 29.24 41.67
C GLU A 533 -32.64 29.91 40.33
N THR A 534 -32.09 31.14 40.39
CA THR A 534 -31.65 31.88 39.20
C THR A 534 -30.52 31.20 38.44
N GLN A 535 -29.57 30.58 39.15
CA GLN A 535 -28.45 29.84 38.53
C GLN A 535 -28.92 28.50 37.97
N LEU A 536 -29.83 27.81 38.67
CA LEU A 536 -30.43 26.56 38.18
C LEU A 536 -31.24 26.78 36.89
N ALA A 537 -31.97 27.89 36.81
CA ALA A 537 -32.73 28.25 35.61
C ALA A 537 -31.82 28.57 34.41
N GLU A 538 -30.68 29.23 34.64
CA GLU A 538 -29.71 29.56 33.60
C GLU A 538 -29.05 28.29 33.03
N VAL A 539 -28.61 27.37 33.89
CA VAL A 539 -27.99 26.10 33.46
C VAL A 539 -28.98 25.22 32.68
N LYS A 540 -30.25 25.13 33.12
CA LYS A 540 -31.29 24.41 32.38
C LYS A 540 -31.53 25.00 31.00
N LYS A 541 -31.56 26.34 30.90
CA LYS A 541 -31.74 27.03 29.63
C LYS A 541 -30.58 26.76 28.67
N GLU A 542 -29.34 26.81 29.14
CA GLU A 542 -28.17 26.52 28.30
C GLU A 542 -28.17 25.05 27.83
N LYS A 543 -28.57 24.11 28.70
CA LYS A 543 -28.76 22.71 28.33
C LYS A 543 -29.82 22.53 27.23
N GLU A 544 -31.01 23.09 27.41
CA GLU A 544 -32.11 23.01 26.42
C GLU A 544 -31.71 23.61 25.07
N GLU A 545 -30.92 24.69 25.08
CA GLU A 545 -30.43 25.32 23.86
C GLU A 545 -29.42 24.42 23.11
N ILE A 546 -28.51 23.75 23.84
CA ILE A 546 -27.57 22.78 23.27
C ILE A 546 -28.33 21.56 22.71
N GLU A 547 -29.28 21.01 23.46
CA GLU A 547 -30.15 19.90 23.01
C GLU A 547 -30.92 20.27 21.74
N LYS A 548 -31.46 21.49 21.67
CA LYS A 548 -32.17 21.97 20.49
C LYS A 548 -31.24 22.07 19.28
N LEU A 549 -30.08 22.73 19.42
CA LEU A 549 -29.10 22.88 18.35
C LEU A 549 -28.60 21.51 17.83
N LEU A 550 -28.42 20.55 18.74
CA LEU A 550 -28.06 19.18 18.41
C LEU A 550 -29.16 18.46 17.60
N ASN A 551 -30.42 18.57 18.03
CA ASN A 551 -31.56 17.97 17.34
C ASN A 551 -31.82 18.62 15.96
N ASP A 552 -31.62 19.93 15.85
CA ASP A 552 -31.77 20.70 14.61
C ASP A 552 -30.59 20.48 13.64
N LYS A 553 -29.53 19.78 14.06
CA LYS A 553 -28.27 19.56 13.30
C LYS A 553 -27.59 20.87 12.86
N ASP A 554 -27.71 21.91 13.68
CA ASP A 554 -27.09 23.20 13.45
C ASP A 554 -25.67 23.22 14.05
N TYR A 555 -24.75 22.50 13.41
CA TYR A 555 -23.40 22.25 13.93
C TYR A 555 -22.56 23.52 14.14
N ASP A 556 -22.73 24.52 13.28
CA ASP A 556 -21.98 25.77 13.37
C ASP A 556 -22.36 26.57 14.61
N ASN A 557 -23.66 26.62 14.95
CA ASN A 557 -24.13 27.30 16.16
C ASN A 557 -23.95 26.41 17.41
N LEU A 558 -24.09 25.09 17.27
CA LEU A 558 -23.83 24.13 18.33
C LEU A 558 -22.38 24.24 18.82
N GLU A 559 -21.41 24.29 17.91
CA GLU A 559 -20.00 24.43 18.27
C GLU A 559 -19.73 25.73 19.02
N LYS A 560 -20.25 26.87 18.54
CA LYS A 560 -20.13 28.15 19.25
C LYS A 560 -20.68 28.05 20.65
N LYS A 561 -21.88 27.48 20.80
CA LYS A 561 -22.56 27.35 22.10
C LYS A 561 -21.78 26.43 23.05
N VAL A 562 -21.32 25.28 22.58
CA VAL A 562 -20.49 24.34 23.37
C VAL A 562 -19.20 25.00 23.82
N ASN A 563 -18.49 25.68 22.92
CA ASN A 563 -17.24 26.38 23.25
C ASN A 563 -17.46 27.53 24.24
N GLU A 564 -18.52 28.33 24.05
CA GLU A 564 -18.91 29.40 25.00
C GLU A 564 -19.21 28.83 26.39
N PHE A 565 -19.95 27.73 26.46
CA PHE A 565 -20.29 27.06 27.71
C PHE A 565 -19.05 26.52 28.43
N GLU A 566 -18.19 25.78 27.72
CA GLU A 566 -16.93 25.25 28.26
C GLU A 566 -16.02 26.38 28.79
N GLN A 567 -15.93 27.51 28.07
CA GLN A 567 -15.16 28.68 28.52
C GLN A 567 -15.74 29.27 29.81
N LYS A 568 -17.06 29.44 29.91
CA LYS A 568 -17.72 29.90 31.15
C LYS A 568 -17.44 28.95 32.32
N MET A 569 -17.52 27.64 32.08
CA MET A 569 -17.23 26.61 33.09
C MET A 569 -15.77 26.65 33.55
N GLN A 570 -14.83 26.82 32.63
CA GLN A 570 -13.41 26.95 32.96
C GLN A 570 -13.13 28.19 33.81
N GLN A 571 -13.71 29.34 33.45
CA GLN A 571 -13.60 30.58 34.23
C GLN A 571 -14.21 30.43 35.64
N ALA A 572 -15.38 29.79 35.76
CA ALA A 572 -16.02 29.52 37.04
C ALA A 572 -15.16 28.59 37.93
N MET A 573 -14.58 27.54 37.36
CA MET A 573 -13.67 26.63 38.08
C MET A 573 -12.38 27.32 38.54
N GLU A 574 -11.79 28.19 37.72
CA GLU A 574 -10.62 28.98 38.11
C GLU A 574 -10.94 29.97 39.25
N PHE A 575 -12.11 30.60 39.20
CA PHE A 575 -12.58 31.50 40.26
C PHE A 575 -12.79 30.74 41.59
N MET A 576 -13.41 29.56 41.55
CA MET A 576 -13.60 28.71 42.73
C MET A 576 -12.27 28.21 43.31
N LYS A 577 -11.31 27.81 42.46
CA LYS A 577 -9.96 27.41 42.92
C LYS A 577 -9.23 28.57 43.60
N LYS A 578 -9.33 29.79 43.06
CA LYS A 578 -8.77 31.00 43.67
C LYS A 578 -9.43 31.29 45.02
N GLN A 579 -10.75 31.20 45.13
CA GLN A 579 -11.45 31.37 46.42
C GLN A 579 -11.08 30.32 47.46
N GLN A 580 -10.93 29.05 47.09
CA GLN A 580 -10.47 28.00 48.02
C GLN A 580 -9.01 28.20 48.46
N GLN A 581 -8.14 28.69 47.58
CA GLN A 581 -6.76 29.05 47.94
C GLN A 581 -6.70 30.27 48.85
N SER A 582 -7.54 31.27 48.63
CA SER A 582 -7.68 32.44 49.51
C SER A 582 -8.23 32.07 50.90
N GLN A 583 -9.26 31.22 50.97
CA GLN A 583 -9.81 30.72 52.24
C GLN A 583 -8.84 29.81 53.01
N ASN A 584 -7.98 29.05 52.31
CA ASN A 584 -6.92 28.29 52.97
C ASN A 584 -5.76 29.19 53.43
N LYS A 585 -5.43 30.28 52.72
CA LYS A 585 -4.48 31.28 53.23
C LYS A 585 -4.99 32.00 54.48
N GLU A 586 -6.26 32.44 54.50
CA GLU A 586 -6.86 33.06 55.69
C GLU A 586 -6.90 32.10 56.89
N LYS A 587 -7.19 30.80 56.68
CA LYS A 587 -7.12 29.77 57.73
C LYS A 587 -5.70 29.45 58.22
N THR A 588 -4.67 29.82 57.46
CA THR A 588 -3.26 29.61 57.85
C THR A 588 -2.75 30.84 58.61
N GLU A 589 -3.15 32.06 58.20
CA GLU A 589 -2.86 33.30 58.94
C GLU A 589 -3.62 33.38 60.30
N ASP A 590 -4.85 32.85 60.40
CA ASP A 590 -5.57 32.76 61.68
C ASP A 590 -4.94 31.74 62.67
N LYS A 591 -4.19 30.75 62.17
CA LYS A 591 -3.43 29.82 63.03
C LYS A 591 -2.12 30.42 63.54
N ASP A 592 -1.45 31.25 62.74
CA ASP A 592 -0.24 31.94 63.19
C ASP A 592 -0.55 33.09 64.18
N ASN A 593 -1.72 33.72 64.10
CA ASN A 593 -2.17 34.72 65.08
C ASN A 593 -2.70 34.16 66.41
N GLN A 594 -2.91 32.84 66.53
CA GLN A 594 -3.26 32.18 67.80
C GLN A 594 -2.06 31.59 68.55
N THR A 595 -0.84 31.80 68.06
CA THR A 595 0.41 31.28 68.67
C THR A 595 1.40 32.38 69.09
N ASN A 596 0.91 33.58 69.41
CA ASN A 596 1.70 34.64 70.06
C ASN A 596 1.08 35.11 71.37
#